data_AF-A0ABD1NV01-F1
#
_entry.id   AF-A0ABD1NV01-F1
#
_cell.length_a   1.000
_cell.length_b   1.000
_cell.length_c   1.000
_cell.angle_alpha   90.00
_cell.angle_beta   90.00
_cell.angle_gamma   90.00
#
_symmetry.space_group_name_H-M   'P 1'
#
loop_
_entity.id
_entity.type
_entity.pdbx_description
1 polymer ?
#
loop_
_entity_poly.entity_id
_entity_poly.type
_entity_poly.pdbx_seq_one_letter_code
_entity_poly.pdbx_strand_id
1 'polypeptide(L)'
;MFSDVFGSSFLLALPDDIFTIVTRSLSAKDVCNLGLCSRGLNTLVASDKVWLAQCDKLEFVPYRDLIEWRKGVCSYKALYSFLVNVQSLLGIWVHQNPELGNVVYVMPGFLSVVGCRIIPQEVGPLGLEDGPILWAPVFEILCNYEGSTAFFFTWEG
;
A
#
# COMPACT_ATOMS: atom_id res chain seq x y z
N MET A 1 3.17 -14.31 -42.67
CA MET A 1 3.26 -13.39 -41.52
C MET A 1 2.12 -13.73 -40.57
N PHE A 2 2.34 -14.71 -39.69
CA PHE A 2 1.39 -15.21 -38.69
C PHE A 2 2.19 -15.31 -37.39
N SER A 3 2.25 -14.27 -36.58
CA SER A 3 2.97 -14.38 -35.29
C SER A 3 2.47 -13.52 -34.14
N ASP A 4 1.58 -12.53 -34.33
CA ASP A 4 1.12 -11.69 -33.20
C ASP A 4 -0.34 -11.89 -32.76
N VAL A 5 -1.11 -12.72 -33.47
CA VAL A 5 -2.55 -12.91 -33.16
C VAL A 5 -2.78 -13.94 -32.04
N PHE A 6 -1.85 -14.90 -31.86
CA PHE A 6 -2.09 -16.03 -30.94
C PHE A 6 -1.82 -15.71 -29.47
N GLY A 7 -0.81 -14.88 -29.15
CA GLY A 7 -0.40 -14.64 -27.75
C GLY A 7 -1.45 -13.92 -26.91
N SER A 8 -2.03 -12.83 -27.43
CA SER A 8 -3.08 -12.09 -26.72
C SER A 8 -4.40 -12.85 -26.70
N SER A 9 -4.74 -13.59 -27.75
CA SER A 9 -6.00 -14.37 -27.83
C SER A 9 -6.12 -15.42 -26.72
N PHE A 10 -5.00 -16.03 -26.30
CA PHE A 10 -4.99 -16.99 -25.19
C PHE A 10 -5.31 -16.32 -23.86
N LEU A 11 -4.67 -15.19 -23.56
CA LEU A 11 -4.91 -14.44 -22.32
C LEU A 11 -6.32 -13.84 -22.27
N LEU A 12 -6.85 -13.42 -23.41
CA LEU A 12 -8.23 -12.90 -23.53
C LEU A 12 -9.28 -13.99 -23.37
N ALA A 13 -8.94 -15.26 -23.64
CA ALA A 13 -9.83 -16.41 -23.49
C ALA A 13 -9.80 -17.00 -22.07
N LEU A 14 -8.90 -16.54 -21.19
CA LEU A 14 -8.85 -17.02 -19.81
C LEU A 14 -10.07 -16.53 -19.02
N PRO A 15 -10.61 -17.36 -18.11
CA PRO A 15 -11.54 -16.89 -17.10
C PRO A 15 -10.91 -15.79 -16.24
N ASP A 16 -11.70 -14.80 -15.83
CA ASP A 16 -11.27 -13.66 -14.99
C ASP A 16 -10.41 -14.05 -13.78
N ASP A 17 -10.79 -15.12 -13.08
CA ASP A 17 -10.11 -15.53 -11.86
C ASP A 17 -8.72 -16.08 -12.15
N ILE A 18 -8.56 -16.82 -13.26
CA ILE A 18 -7.26 -17.31 -13.72
C ILE A 18 -6.39 -16.15 -14.19
N PHE A 19 -6.96 -15.21 -14.93
CA PHE A 19 -6.26 -14.00 -15.34
C PHE A 19 -5.79 -13.18 -14.13
N THR A 20 -6.60 -13.09 -13.09
CA THR A 20 -6.26 -12.42 -11.83
C THR A 20 -5.11 -13.12 -11.10
N ILE A 21 -5.10 -14.45 -11.06
CA ILE A 21 -3.97 -15.23 -10.51
C ILE A 21 -2.67 -14.97 -11.30
N VAL A 22 -2.75 -15.01 -12.62
CA VAL A 22 -1.60 -14.75 -13.50
C VAL A 22 -1.07 -13.34 -13.25
N THR A 23 -1.93 -12.32 -13.30
CA THR A 23 -1.52 -10.92 -13.08
C THR A 23 -0.97 -10.71 -11.67
N ARG A 24 -1.53 -11.34 -10.63
CA ARG A 24 -0.97 -11.32 -9.25
C ARG A 24 0.48 -11.82 -9.20
N SER A 25 0.86 -12.80 -10.01
CA SER A 25 2.25 -13.28 -10.06
C SER A 25 3.23 -12.24 -10.65
N LEU A 26 2.73 -11.33 -11.48
CA LEU A 26 3.53 -10.30 -12.16
C LEU A 26 3.82 -9.08 -11.27
N SER A 27 4.83 -8.29 -11.64
CA SER A 27 5.00 -6.94 -11.06
C SER A 27 3.95 -5.99 -11.63
N ALA A 28 3.59 -4.93 -10.90
CA ALA A 28 2.64 -3.93 -11.42
C ALA A 28 3.14 -3.25 -12.71
N LYS A 29 4.47 -3.13 -12.89
CA LYS A 29 5.06 -2.65 -14.14
C LYS A 29 4.74 -3.58 -15.30
N ASP A 30 4.88 -4.89 -15.10
CA ASP A 30 4.59 -5.89 -16.12
C ASP A 30 3.09 -5.99 -16.41
N VAL A 31 2.25 -5.83 -15.39
CA VAL A 31 0.78 -5.72 -15.56
C VAL A 31 0.43 -4.50 -16.42
N CYS A 32 1.04 -3.34 -16.16
CA CYS A 32 0.88 -2.16 -17.00
C CYS A 32 1.36 -2.40 -18.43
N ASN A 33 2.53 -3.03 -18.61
CA ASN A 33 3.07 -3.37 -19.93
C ASN A 33 2.13 -4.30 -20.71
N LEU A 34 1.53 -5.29 -20.03
CA LEU A 34 0.54 -6.19 -20.62
C LEU A 34 -0.69 -5.42 -21.16
N GLY A 35 -1.15 -4.41 -20.41
CA GLY A 35 -2.23 -3.53 -20.82
C GLY A 35 -1.89 -2.64 -22.03
N LEU A 36 -0.61 -2.46 -22.36
CA LEU A 36 -0.16 -1.71 -23.55
C LEU A 36 -0.11 -2.60 -24.80
N CYS A 37 -0.11 -3.93 -24.66
CA CYS A 37 0.00 -4.86 -25.79
C CYS A 37 -1.23 -4.87 -26.70
N SER A 38 -2.44 -4.67 -26.17
CA SER A 38 -3.67 -4.62 -26.96
C SER A 38 -4.83 -3.96 -26.22
N ARG A 39 -5.87 -3.50 -26.95
CA ARG A 39 -7.08 -2.92 -26.33
C ARG A 39 -7.81 -3.91 -25.42
N GLY A 40 -7.92 -5.17 -25.82
CA GLY A 40 -8.59 -6.19 -25.01
C GLY A 40 -7.87 -6.42 -23.68
N LEU A 41 -6.53 -6.54 -23.73
CA LEU A 41 -5.72 -6.70 -22.51
C LEU A 41 -5.74 -5.45 -21.65
N ASN A 42 -5.79 -4.26 -22.27
CA ASN A 42 -5.97 -3.01 -21.55
C ASN A 42 -7.26 -3.03 -20.71
N THR A 43 -8.37 -3.47 -21.29
CA THR A 43 -9.66 -3.59 -20.60
C THR A 43 -9.60 -4.61 -19.46
N LEU A 44 -8.99 -5.78 -19.66
CA LEU A 44 -8.84 -6.78 -18.60
C LEU A 44 -7.96 -6.28 -17.45
N VAL A 45 -6.81 -5.67 -17.76
CA VAL A 45 -5.88 -5.10 -16.78
C VAL A 45 -6.51 -3.93 -16.03
N ALA A 46 -7.42 -3.17 -16.64
CA ALA A 46 -8.14 -2.08 -15.99
C ALA A 46 -9.18 -2.56 -14.95
N SER A 47 -9.45 -3.87 -14.86
CA SER A 47 -10.40 -4.43 -13.90
C SER A 47 -9.96 -4.21 -12.45
N ASP A 48 -10.92 -3.84 -11.60
CA ASP A 48 -10.70 -3.68 -10.15
C ASP A 48 -10.26 -5.00 -9.49
N LYS A 49 -10.63 -6.16 -10.03
CA LYS A 49 -10.18 -7.47 -9.52
C LYS A 49 -8.66 -7.63 -9.61
N VAL A 50 -8.06 -7.20 -10.73
CA VAL A 50 -6.62 -7.29 -10.98
C VAL A 50 -5.87 -6.40 -10.00
N TRP A 51 -6.30 -5.15 -9.84
CA TRP A 51 -5.62 -4.21 -8.95
C TRP A 51 -5.86 -4.50 -7.48
N LEU A 52 -7.01 -5.06 -7.09
CA LEU A 52 -7.21 -5.58 -5.74
C LEU A 52 -6.20 -6.70 -5.42
N ALA A 53 -5.99 -7.64 -6.35
CA ALA A 53 -4.99 -8.69 -6.17
C ALA A 53 -3.55 -8.14 -6.10
N GLN A 54 -3.26 -7.05 -6.82
CA GLN A 54 -1.98 -6.34 -6.69
C GLN A 54 -1.84 -5.65 -5.33
N CYS A 55 -2.90 -5.02 -4.79
CA CYS A 55 -2.87 -4.44 -3.45
C CYS A 55 -2.66 -5.51 -2.38
N ASP A 56 -3.40 -6.62 -2.45
CA ASP A 56 -3.32 -7.73 -1.50
C ASP A 56 -1.92 -8.37 -1.47
N LYS A 57 -1.24 -8.41 -2.62
CA LYS A 57 0.15 -8.89 -2.74
C LYS A 57 1.15 -8.09 -1.90
N LEU A 58 0.85 -6.84 -1.53
CA LEU A 58 1.75 -6.01 -0.74
C LEU A 58 1.79 -6.40 0.75
N GLU A 59 0.80 -7.16 1.23
CA GLU A 59 0.73 -7.79 2.56
C GLU A 59 0.81 -6.87 3.80
N PHE A 60 0.94 -5.55 3.63
CA PHE A 60 1.02 -4.62 4.77
C PHE A 60 -0.32 -3.97 5.17
N VAL A 61 -1.37 -4.13 4.36
CA VAL A 61 -2.76 -3.77 4.71
C VAL A 61 -3.61 -5.04 4.62
N PRO A 62 -4.37 -5.41 5.67
CA PRO A 62 -5.26 -6.56 5.63
C PRO A 62 -6.28 -6.47 4.49
N TYR A 63 -6.61 -7.60 3.86
CA TYR A 63 -7.57 -7.67 2.74
C TYR A 63 -8.91 -6.99 3.04
N ARG A 64 -9.44 -7.16 4.26
CA ARG A 64 -10.68 -6.52 4.71
C ARG A 64 -10.57 -4.99 4.67
N ASP A 65 -9.43 -4.45 5.06
CA ASP A 65 -9.21 -3.01 5.13
C ASP A 65 -9.02 -2.44 3.71
N LEU A 66 -8.43 -3.19 2.78
CA LEU A 66 -8.37 -2.81 1.36
C LEU A 66 -9.78 -2.57 0.77
N ILE A 67 -10.76 -3.41 1.13
CA ILE A 67 -12.17 -3.26 0.70
C ILE A 67 -12.78 -1.97 1.27
N GLU A 68 -12.47 -1.65 2.53
CA GLU A 68 -12.97 -0.43 3.16
C GLU A 68 -12.30 0.83 2.57
N TRP A 69 -10.99 0.79 2.35
CA TRP A 69 -10.22 1.91 1.79
C TRP A 69 -10.64 2.23 0.36
N ARG A 70 -11.02 1.20 -0.42
CA ARG A 70 -11.55 1.35 -1.79
C ARG A 70 -12.71 2.35 -1.87
N LYS A 71 -13.50 2.53 -0.79
CA LYS A 71 -14.65 3.43 -0.76
C LYS A 71 -14.25 4.92 -0.85
N GLY A 72 -13.03 5.28 -0.47
CA GLY A 72 -12.55 6.66 -0.50
C GLY A 72 -11.66 7.01 -1.70
N VAL A 73 -11.43 6.07 -2.63
CA VAL A 73 -10.62 6.28 -3.84
C VAL A 73 -11.38 5.89 -5.10
N CYS A 74 -10.90 6.35 -6.26
CA CYS A 74 -11.57 6.13 -7.54
C CYS A 74 -11.48 4.68 -8.05
N SER A 75 -10.43 3.94 -7.69
CA SER A 75 -10.17 2.56 -8.15
C SER A 75 -9.16 1.84 -7.25
N TYR A 76 -9.07 0.51 -7.36
CA TYR A 76 -7.97 -0.21 -6.70
C TYR A 76 -6.59 0.13 -7.30
N LYS A 77 -6.54 0.59 -8.56
CA LYS A 77 -5.29 1.07 -9.16
C LYS A 77 -4.78 2.36 -8.49
N ALA A 78 -5.69 3.27 -8.15
CA ALA A 78 -5.39 4.46 -7.37
C ALA A 78 -4.87 4.07 -5.98
N LEU A 79 -5.59 3.17 -5.29
CA LEU A 79 -5.14 2.65 -4.00
C LEU A 79 -3.74 2.01 -4.10
N TYR A 80 -3.49 1.16 -5.10
CA TYR A 80 -2.19 0.53 -5.32
C TYR A 80 -1.08 1.56 -5.51
N SER A 81 -1.36 2.63 -6.25
CA SER A 81 -0.40 3.71 -6.50
C SER A 81 0.01 4.39 -5.18
N PHE A 82 -0.97 4.68 -4.31
CA PHE A 82 -0.69 5.19 -2.97
C PHE A 82 0.15 4.21 -2.15
N LEU A 83 -0.26 2.94 -2.08
CA LEU A 83 0.39 1.90 -1.29
C LEU A 83 1.87 1.71 -1.68
N VAL A 84 2.19 1.68 -2.97
CA VAL A 84 3.58 1.56 -3.45
C VAL A 84 4.41 2.80 -3.06
N ASN A 85 3.82 4.00 -3.13
CA ASN A 85 4.54 5.23 -2.78
C ASN A 85 4.91 5.32 -1.29
N VAL A 86 4.13 4.69 -0.42
CA VAL A 86 4.35 4.71 1.04
C VAL A 86 4.99 3.43 1.58
N GLN A 87 5.08 2.36 0.78
CA GLN A 87 5.57 1.04 1.21
C GLN A 87 6.94 1.11 1.90
N SER A 88 7.87 1.88 1.33
CA SER A 88 9.23 1.99 1.87
C SER A 88 9.31 2.77 3.18
N LEU A 89 8.23 3.43 3.60
CA LEU A 89 8.16 4.21 4.84
C LEU A 89 7.66 3.37 6.01
N LEU A 90 7.02 2.23 5.78
CA LEU A 90 6.41 1.43 6.83
C LEU A 90 7.46 0.73 7.70
N GLY A 91 7.13 0.57 8.98
CA GLY A 91 7.98 -0.13 9.94
C GLY A 91 8.64 0.79 10.95
N ILE A 92 9.77 0.35 11.51
CA ILE A 92 10.46 1.02 12.62
C ILE A 92 11.67 1.79 12.08
N TRP A 93 11.75 3.06 12.48
CA TRP A 93 12.83 3.97 12.16
C TRP A 93 13.52 4.39 13.44
N VAL A 94 14.85 4.44 13.39
CA VAL A 94 15.68 4.91 14.51
C VAL A 94 16.63 5.96 13.95
N HIS A 95 16.65 7.13 14.57
CA HIS A 95 17.61 8.16 14.20
C HIS A 95 18.99 7.84 14.81
N GLN A 96 20.07 8.00 14.04
CA GLN A 96 21.45 7.65 14.46
C GLN A 96 22.07 8.61 15.50
N ASN A 97 21.31 9.59 16.00
CA ASN A 97 21.83 10.55 16.99
C ASN A 97 21.86 9.89 18.39
N PRO A 98 22.90 10.11 19.21
CA PRO A 98 23.14 9.36 20.45
C PRO A 98 22.25 9.80 21.63
N GLU A 99 21.39 10.79 21.43
CA GLU A 99 20.35 11.18 22.39
C GLU A 99 19.33 10.04 22.51
N LEU A 100 19.09 9.55 23.74
CA LEU A 100 18.14 8.46 24.01
C LEU A 100 16.77 8.76 23.37
N GLY A 101 16.24 7.81 22.57
CA GLY A 101 14.78 7.69 22.43
C GLY A 101 14.11 8.17 21.14
N ASN A 102 14.81 8.27 20.01
CA ASN A 102 14.17 8.66 18.75
C ASN A 102 13.77 7.43 17.91
N VAL A 103 12.81 6.66 18.42
CA VAL A 103 12.15 5.57 17.67
C VAL A 103 10.85 6.11 17.08
N VAL A 104 10.69 5.99 15.76
CA VAL A 104 9.45 6.30 15.05
C VAL A 104 8.89 5.02 14.45
N TYR A 105 7.67 4.68 14.81
CA TYR A 105 6.94 3.59 14.19
C TYR A 105 5.96 4.16 13.16
N VAL A 106 6.07 3.70 11.92
CA VAL A 106 5.23 4.12 10.81
C VAL A 106 4.28 2.98 10.46
N MET A 107 2.98 3.26 10.57
CA MET A 107 1.91 2.26 10.43
C MET A 107 0.80 2.74 9.49
N PRO A 108 0.08 1.81 8.84
CA PRO A 108 -1.08 2.16 8.02
C PRO A 108 -2.25 2.66 8.90
N GLY A 109 -2.87 3.75 8.47
CA GLY A 109 -4.16 4.26 8.95
C GLY A 109 -5.19 4.29 7.82
N PHE A 110 -6.48 4.54 8.08
CA PHE A 110 -7.49 4.52 7.02
C PHE A 110 -7.18 5.54 5.92
N LEU A 111 -6.83 5.05 4.71
CA LEU A 111 -6.35 5.90 3.61
C LEU A 111 -5.18 6.81 4.00
N SER A 112 -4.36 6.37 4.94
CA SER A 112 -3.21 7.13 5.41
C SER A 112 -2.05 6.25 5.89
N VAL A 113 -0.91 6.88 6.09
CA VAL A 113 0.24 6.30 6.80
C VAL A 113 0.69 7.30 7.86
N VAL A 114 0.73 6.86 9.11
CA VAL A 114 1.02 7.71 10.27
C VAL A 114 2.36 7.31 10.85
N GLY A 115 3.25 8.28 11.03
CA GLY A 115 4.50 8.12 11.77
C GLY A 115 4.32 8.58 13.20
N CYS A 116 4.48 7.68 14.17
CA CYS A 116 4.38 7.96 15.60
C CYS A 116 5.75 7.82 16.28
N ARG A 117 6.18 8.85 17.00
CA ARG A 117 7.36 8.78 17.87
C ARG A 117 6.98 8.07 19.17
N ILE A 118 7.76 7.07 19.56
CA ILE A 118 7.68 6.45 20.87
C ILE A 118 8.46 7.32 21.87
N ILE A 119 7.80 7.73 22.95
CA ILE A 119 8.38 8.63 23.94
C ILE A 119 9.04 7.78 25.04
N PRO A 120 10.33 8.00 25.36
CA PRO A 120 10.96 7.37 26.50
C PRO A 120 10.21 7.68 27.79
N GLN A 121 9.90 6.65 28.56
CA GLN A 121 9.23 6.78 29.85
C GLN A 121 9.96 5.95 30.90
N GLU A 122 9.95 6.41 32.13
CA GLU A 122 10.42 5.61 33.25
C GLU A 122 9.51 4.39 33.41
N VAL A 123 10.13 3.22 33.52
CA VAL A 123 9.42 1.97 33.75
C VAL A 123 9.34 1.77 35.25
N GLY A 124 8.13 1.75 35.80
CA GLY A 124 7.91 1.54 37.23
C GLY A 124 8.16 0.08 37.65
N PRO A 125 7.93 -0.24 38.94
CA PRO A 125 8.21 -1.56 39.49
C PRO A 125 7.37 -2.70 38.88
N LEU A 126 6.26 -2.40 38.22
CA LEU A 126 5.42 -3.38 37.52
C LEU A 126 5.70 -3.43 36.01
N GLY A 127 6.71 -2.71 35.51
CA GLY A 127 7.15 -2.85 34.13
C GLY A 127 6.19 -2.21 33.14
N LEU A 128 5.82 -2.96 32.09
CA LEU A 128 4.82 -2.57 31.11
C LEU A 128 3.37 -2.64 31.65
N GLU A 129 3.16 -3.21 32.84
CA GLU A 129 1.84 -3.23 33.48
C GLU A 129 1.52 -1.91 34.20
N ASP A 130 2.51 -1.04 34.41
CA ASP A 130 2.32 0.27 35.05
C ASP A 130 1.58 1.29 34.16
N GLY A 131 1.47 1.04 32.86
CA GLY A 131 0.72 1.93 31.96
C GLY A 131 1.03 1.73 30.47
N PRO A 132 0.26 2.37 29.59
CA PRO A 132 0.48 2.30 28.15
C PRO A 132 1.81 2.96 27.76
N ILE A 133 2.32 2.56 26.61
CA ILE A 133 3.46 3.23 25.96
C ILE A 133 3.00 4.63 25.51
N LEU A 134 3.77 5.65 25.88
CA LEU A 134 3.56 7.02 25.44
C LEU A 134 4.06 7.18 24.00
N TRP A 135 3.24 7.82 23.17
CA TRP A 135 3.55 8.09 21.78
C TRP A 135 2.95 9.43 21.34
N ALA A 136 3.53 10.03 20.31
CA ALA A 136 3.00 11.24 19.68
C ALA A 136 3.11 11.14 18.15
N PRO A 137 2.10 11.59 17.39
CA PRO A 137 2.19 11.66 15.93
C PRO A 137 3.24 12.69 15.50
N VAL A 138 4.02 12.35 14.48
CA VAL A 138 5.05 13.22 13.88
C VAL A 138 4.60 13.71 12.52
N PHE A 139 4.06 12.81 11.72
CA PHE A 139 3.53 13.12 10.41
C PHE A 139 2.41 12.14 10.03
N GLU A 140 1.61 12.55 9.07
CA GLU A 140 0.64 11.70 8.40
C GLU A 140 0.69 11.95 6.89
N ILE A 141 0.65 10.86 6.11
CA ILE A 141 0.56 10.91 4.65
C ILE A 141 -0.82 10.41 4.27
N LEU A 142 -1.64 11.27 3.67
CA LEU A 142 -2.99 10.95 3.23
C LEU A 142 -3.00 10.50 1.77
N CYS A 143 -3.88 9.56 1.46
CA CYS A 143 -4.27 9.19 0.12
C CYS A 143 -5.44 10.06 -0.34
N ASN A 144 -5.27 10.75 -1.47
CA ASN A 144 -6.39 11.45 -2.10
C ASN A 144 -7.26 10.49 -2.96
N TYR A 145 -8.33 11.01 -3.57
CA TYR A 145 -9.25 10.22 -4.38
C TYR A 145 -8.58 9.51 -5.57
N GLU A 146 -7.55 10.11 -6.17
CA GLU A 146 -6.79 9.55 -7.30
C GLU A 146 -5.60 8.67 -6.89
N GLY A 147 -5.32 8.49 -5.60
CA GLY A 147 -4.19 7.71 -5.11
C GLY A 147 -2.86 8.47 -4.99
N SER A 148 -2.89 9.79 -5.12
CA SER A 148 -1.75 10.66 -4.88
C SER A 148 -1.57 10.91 -3.38
N THR A 149 -0.32 11.11 -2.96
CA THR A 149 0.06 11.37 -1.57
C THR A 149 -0.03 12.86 -1.25
N ALA A 150 -0.65 13.20 -0.12
CA ALA A 150 -0.56 14.51 0.50
C ALA A 150 0.13 14.38 1.87
N PHE A 151 1.18 15.16 2.11
CA PHE A 151 1.99 15.08 3.34
C PHE A 151 1.54 16.16 4.33
N PHE A 152 1.25 15.75 5.56
CA PHE A 152 0.92 16.62 6.68
C PHE A 152 1.94 16.44 7.80
N PHE A 153 2.51 17.55 8.27
CA PHE A 153 3.40 17.57 9.42
C PHE A 153 2.59 17.99 10.64
N THR A 154 2.54 17.13 11.65
CA THR A 154 1.91 17.42 12.94
C THR A 154 3.01 17.66 13.95
N TRP A 155 3.58 18.86 13.94
CA TRP A 155 4.48 19.27 15.01
C TRP A 155 3.79 20.31 15.87
N GLU A 156 3.30 19.85 17.02
CA GLU A 156 3.13 20.70 18.19
C GLU A 156 4.35 20.48 19.06
N GLY A 157 5.30 21.42 18.98
CA GLY A 157 6.42 21.53 19.90
C GLY A 157 6.53 22.96 20.38
#